data_AF-A0A316YJ43-F1
#
_entry.id   AF-A0A316YJ43-F1
#
_cell.length_a   1.000
_cell.length_b   1.000
_cell.length_c   1.000
_cell.angle_alpha   90.00
_cell.angle_beta   90.00
_cell.angle_gamma   90.00
#
_symmetry.space_group_name_H-M   'P 1'
#
loop_
_entity.id
_entity.type
_entity.pdbx_description
1 polymer ?
#
loop_
_entity_poly.entity_id
_entity_poly.type
_entity_poly.pdbx_seq_one_letter_code
_entity_poly.pdbx_strand_id
1 'polypeptide(L)'
;MATSSLPPQPAAAASAALDAAISDFKENGDTSATGSGAPTSASAEQQESSSDTAADPDDSMRTVFNDPQNFNVKHPLFNTWTLWFDNPSAKGMGKAPGGKDSWGEDLNKVVDIDSVEEFWGLHSNIIPPSVLPQKANYYLFKRGIKPAWEDEANAKGGKWSIQLPREKSRAGIDTLWLFTMLSAIGETLEPASGGEELITGVIMSARPNLYRISIWTSKAEDPEETAVAGSIGNRLLEIGKHFKTQILGYDINQKIGGNLSSDVEFQSHKESEKKKGKKFVVVSCSWMKGSSTVGGSGQFLTPRC
;
A
#
# COMPACT_ATOMS: atom_id res chain seq x y z
N MET A 1 -21.00 -1.99 13.00
CA MET A 1 -20.64 -1.61 11.62
C MET A 1 -20.56 -0.10 11.58
N ALA A 2 -19.34 0.45 11.60
CA ALA A 2 -19.16 1.87 11.29
C ALA A 2 -19.10 1.96 9.77
N THR A 3 -20.19 2.40 9.13
CA THR A 3 -20.11 2.88 7.77
C THR A 3 -19.25 4.14 7.81
N SER A 4 -18.00 4.05 7.37
CA SER A 4 -17.11 5.20 7.27
C SER A 4 -17.65 6.15 6.20
N SER A 5 -18.51 7.07 6.62
CA SER A 5 -18.82 8.27 5.84
C SER A 5 -17.74 9.31 6.14
N LEU A 6 -17.06 9.79 5.10
CA LEU A 6 -16.18 10.95 5.21
C LEU A 6 -16.96 12.12 5.85
N PRO A 7 -16.31 12.96 6.68
CA PRO A 7 -16.98 14.15 7.20
C PRO A 7 -17.43 15.06 6.03
N PRO A 8 -18.51 15.84 6.20
CA PRO A 8 -19.15 16.56 5.08
C PRO A 8 -18.20 17.49 4.30
N GLN A 9 -17.31 18.20 4.99
CA GLN A 9 -16.35 19.11 4.36
C GLN A 9 -15.29 18.37 3.52
N PRO A 10 -14.54 17.38 4.06
CA PRO A 10 -13.68 16.52 3.24
C PRO A 10 -14.39 15.81 2.09
N ALA A 11 -15.65 15.39 2.27
CA ALA A 11 -16.42 14.77 1.19
C ALA A 11 -16.71 15.77 0.06
N ALA A 12 -17.11 16.99 0.41
CA ALA A 12 -17.32 18.07 -0.56
C ALA A 12 -16.00 18.47 -1.25
N ALA A 13 -14.90 18.56 -0.50
CA ALA A 13 -13.57 18.82 -1.04
C ALA A 13 -13.11 17.74 -2.02
N ALA A 14 -13.32 16.46 -1.68
CA ALA A 14 -12.99 15.35 -2.57
C ALA A 14 -13.80 15.39 -3.87
N SER A 15 -15.10 15.72 -3.79
CA SER A 15 -15.94 15.90 -4.98
C SER A 15 -15.46 17.07 -5.83
N ALA A 16 -15.18 18.22 -5.20
CA ALA A 16 -14.70 19.41 -5.90
C ALA A 16 -13.34 19.17 -6.59
N ALA A 17 -12.42 18.47 -5.91
CA ALA A 17 -11.13 18.10 -6.49
C ALA A 17 -11.29 17.15 -7.69
N LEU A 18 -12.23 16.20 -7.61
CA LEU A 18 -12.53 15.29 -8.71
C LEU A 18 -13.14 16.04 -9.91
N ASP A 19 -14.09 16.93 -9.67
CA ASP A 19 -14.74 17.72 -10.71
C ASP A 19 -13.74 18.67 -11.40
N ALA A 20 -12.85 19.29 -10.63
CA ALA A 20 -11.75 20.10 -11.16
C ALA A 20 -10.82 19.27 -12.05
N ALA A 21 -10.36 18.11 -11.56
CA ALA A 21 -9.49 17.23 -12.33
C ALA A 21 -10.16 16.76 -13.65
N ILE A 22 -11.44 16.37 -13.62
CA ILE A 22 -12.18 15.97 -14.82
C ILE A 22 -12.32 17.12 -15.82
N SER A 23 -12.48 18.35 -15.33
CA SER A 23 -12.61 19.54 -16.18
C SER A 23 -11.28 19.86 -16.88
N ASP A 24 -10.16 19.83 -16.16
CA ASP A 24 -8.81 20.00 -16.73
C ASP A 24 -8.49 18.95 -17.82
N PHE A 25 -8.97 17.71 -17.65
CA PHE A 25 -8.83 16.65 -18.65
C PHE A 25 -9.65 16.92 -19.92
N LYS A 26 -10.85 17.50 -19.79
CA LYS A 26 -11.70 17.84 -20.94
C LYS A 26 -11.13 19.01 -21.75
N GLU A 27 -10.55 20.00 -21.09
CA GLU A 27 -9.93 21.15 -21.75
C GLU A 27 -8.63 20.77 -22.50
N ASN A 28 -7.84 19.83 -21.95
CA ASN A 28 -6.59 19.39 -22.58
C ASN A 28 -6.75 18.23 -23.59
N GLY A 29 -7.89 17.52 -23.57
CA GLY A 29 -8.14 16.33 -24.39
C GLY A 29 -8.56 16.56 -25.84
N ASP A 30 -8.89 17.80 -26.24
CA ASP A 30 -9.48 18.11 -27.56
C ASP A 30 -8.47 18.64 -28.60
N THR A 31 -7.17 18.60 -28.32
CA THR A 31 -6.11 19.03 -29.26
C THR A 31 -5.44 17.86 -29.98
N SER A 32 -6.21 17.12 -30.79
CA SER A 32 -5.63 16.28 -31.85
C SER A 32 -6.57 16.14 -33.06
N ALA A 33 -6.79 17.24 -33.78
CA ALA A 33 -7.11 17.20 -35.22
C ALA A 33 -6.81 18.56 -35.89
N THR A 34 -5.84 18.54 -36.82
CA THR A 34 -5.64 19.47 -37.96
C THR A 34 -5.11 20.92 -37.73
N GLY A 35 -3.84 21.14 -38.10
CA GLY A 35 -3.44 22.13 -39.12
C GLY A 35 -3.17 23.61 -38.74
N SER A 36 -1.88 23.96 -38.66
CA SER A 36 -1.19 25.23 -39.00
C SER A 36 -1.76 26.60 -38.58
N GLY A 37 -0.98 27.32 -37.75
CA GLY A 37 -0.99 28.78 -37.64
C GLY A 37 -0.42 29.28 -36.32
N ALA A 38 0.79 29.85 -36.32
CA ALA A 38 1.43 30.46 -35.15
C ALA A 38 0.98 31.94 -34.95
N PRO A 39 1.46 32.62 -33.90
CA PRO A 39 0.79 32.81 -32.61
C PRO A 39 0.16 34.22 -32.49
N THR A 40 -0.80 34.40 -31.58
CA THR A 40 -1.18 35.75 -31.14
C THR A 40 -1.56 35.75 -29.67
N SER A 41 -0.76 36.48 -28.91
CA SER A 41 -1.00 36.92 -27.54
C SER A 41 -2.22 37.84 -27.45
N ALA A 42 -3.19 37.54 -26.58
CA ALA A 42 -3.95 38.55 -25.84
C ALA A 42 -4.85 37.91 -24.78
N SER A 43 -4.59 38.29 -23.53
CA SER A 43 -5.56 38.58 -22.47
C SER A 43 -6.37 37.44 -21.87
N ALA A 44 -5.99 37.09 -20.63
CA ALA A 44 -6.83 36.41 -19.65
C ALA A 44 -8.05 37.28 -19.30
N GLU A 45 -9.25 36.72 -19.48
CA GLU A 45 -10.46 37.23 -18.84
C GLU A 45 -10.77 36.32 -17.64
N GLN A 46 -10.52 36.87 -16.45
CA GLN A 46 -11.03 36.36 -15.20
C GLN A 46 -12.56 36.50 -15.20
N GLN A 47 -13.27 35.37 -15.15
CA GLN A 47 -14.70 35.37 -14.96
C GLN A 47 -14.99 35.46 -13.46
N GLU A 48 -15.14 36.70 -12.97
CA GLU A 48 -15.75 36.99 -11.67
C GLU A 48 -17.22 36.58 -11.71
N SER A 49 -17.57 35.49 -11.01
CA SER A 49 -18.95 35.23 -10.63
C SER A 49 -19.21 35.89 -9.28
N SER A 50 -19.89 37.03 -9.35
CA SER A 50 -20.42 37.76 -8.21
C SER A 50 -21.50 36.93 -7.51
N SER A 51 -21.23 36.54 -6.27
CA SER A 51 -22.26 36.30 -5.27
C SER A 51 -21.89 37.04 -4.00
N ASP A 52 -22.52 38.21 -3.84
CA ASP A 52 -22.49 39.01 -2.64
C ASP A 52 -23.17 38.23 -1.50
N THR A 53 -22.35 37.62 -0.65
CA THR A 53 -22.63 37.47 0.78
C THR A 53 -21.27 37.48 1.47
N ALA A 54 -21.03 38.50 2.31
CA ALA A 54 -19.82 38.60 3.12
C ALA A 54 -19.78 37.45 4.14
N ALA A 55 -19.35 36.28 3.69
CA ALA A 55 -18.84 35.23 4.55
C ALA A 55 -17.43 35.63 4.98
N ASP A 56 -17.11 35.42 6.26
CA ASP A 56 -15.75 35.57 6.79
C ASP A 56 -14.78 34.81 5.87
N PRO A 57 -13.64 35.38 5.41
CA PRO A 57 -12.68 34.67 4.54
C PRO A 57 -12.14 33.37 5.15
N ASP A 58 -12.38 33.14 6.45
CA ASP A 58 -12.05 31.91 7.16
C ASP A 58 -13.06 30.76 6.95
N ASP A 59 -14.29 31.03 6.48
CA ASP A 59 -15.38 30.04 6.38
C ASP A 59 -15.54 29.41 4.97
N SER A 60 -14.83 29.93 3.97
CA SER A 60 -14.80 29.31 2.64
C SER A 60 -13.90 28.07 2.63
N MET A 61 -14.42 26.95 2.13
CA MET A 61 -13.67 25.70 1.96
C MET A 61 -12.52 25.91 0.97
N ARG A 62 -11.28 25.79 1.45
CA ARG A 62 -10.06 25.90 0.66
C ARG A 62 -9.27 24.61 0.77
N THR A 63 -9.05 23.97 -0.37
CA THR A 63 -8.24 22.75 -0.47
C THR A 63 -6.80 23.09 -0.86
N VAL A 64 -5.90 22.12 -0.73
CA VAL A 64 -4.49 22.24 -1.17
C VAL A 64 -4.35 22.62 -2.65
N PHE A 65 -5.36 22.33 -3.48
CA PHE A 65 -5.36 22.69 -4.90
C PHE A 65 -5.67 24.18 -5.14
N ASN A 66 -6.42 24.81 -4.23
CA ASN A 66 -6.76 26.24 -4.33
C ASN A 66 -5.62 27.11 -3.78
N ASP A 67 -5.10 26.74 -2.61
CA ASP A 67 -4.01 27.45 -1.93
C ASP A 67 -3.15 26.44 -1.14
N PRO A 68 -1.96 26.08 -1.65
CA PRO A 68 -1.07 25.12 -0.97
C PRO A 68 -0.53 25.59 0.38
N GLN A 69 -0.57 26.91 0.67
CA GLN A 69 -0.03 27.47 1.91
C GLN A 69 -1.14 27.71 2.95
N ASN A 70 -2.33 28.14 2.50
CA ASN A 70 -3.43 28.55 3.37
C ASN A 70 -4.74 27.78 3.08
N PHE A 71 -4.67 26.45 3.02
CA PHE A 71 -5.84 25.58 2.96
C PHE A 71 -6.38 25.22 4.35
N ASN A 72 -7.69 25.02 4.47
CA ASN A 72 -8.37 24.69 5.74
C ASN A 72 -9.06 23.31 5.72
N VAL A 73 -9.07 22.62 4.59
CA VAL A 73 -9.61 21.25 4.47
C VAL A 73 -8.54 20.26 4.03
N LYS A 74 -8.46 19.14 4.75
CA LYS A 74 -7.63 17.96 4.46
C LYS A 74 -8.51 16.75 4.12
N HIS A 75 -7.94 15.77 3.43
CA HIS A 75 -8.60 14.49 3.16
C HIS A 75 -8.19 13.47 4.23
N PRO A 76 -9.07 13.12 5.18
CA PRO A 76 -8.73 12.21 6.27
C PRO A 76 -8.57 10.79 5.75
N LEU A 77 -7.60 10.07 6.31
CA LEU A 77 -7.43 8.64 6.14
C LEU A 77 -8.42 7.88 7.04
N PHE A 78 -8.80 6.67 6.63
CA PHE A 78 -9.67 5.81 7.44
C PHE A 78 -8.99 5.40 8.76
N ASN A 79 -7.73 4.97 8.67
CA ASN A 79 -6.85 4.71 9.81
C ASN A 79 -5.75 5.78 9.88
N THR A 80 -5.31 6.15 11.09
CA THR A 80 -4.03 6.84 11.26
C THR A 80 -2.89 5.82 11.09
N TRP A 81 -1.86 6.17 10.33
CA TRP A 81 -0.71 5.32 10.06
C TRP A 81 0.56 5.91 10.65
N THR A 82 1.43 5.08 11.20
CA THR A 82 2.75 5.46 11.71
C THR A 82 3.83 4.93 10.78
N LEU A 83 4.68 5.82 10.26
CA LEU A 83 5.91 5.43 9.58
C LEU A 83 7.02 5.21 10.61
N TRP A 84 7.67 4.06 10.54
CA TRP A 84 8.88 3.72 11.28
C TRP A 84 10.02 3.45 10.33
N PHE A 85 11.24 3.66 10.83
CA PHE A 85 12.47 3.40 10.10
C PHE A 85 13.50 2.73 11.02
N ASP A 86 14.18 1.72 10.51
CA ASP A 86 15.38 1.18 11.14
C ASP A 86 16.54 1.08 10.13
N ASN A 87 17.75 1.08 10.65
CA ASN A 87 18.93 0.73 9.87
C ASN A 87 19.93 -0.02 10.78
N PRO A 88 19.88 -1.36 10.79
CA PRO A 88 20.78 -2.17 11.61
C PRO A 88 22.28 -1.98 11.30
N SER A 89 22.61 -1.38 10.16
CA SER A 89 24.01 -1.05 9.81
C SER A 89 24.47 0.29 10.38
N ALA A 90 23.55 1.18 10.76
CA ALA A 90 23.83 2.48 11.37
C ALA A 90 24.01 2.36 12.89
N LYS A 91 24.80 1.38 13.36
CA LYS A 91 25.23 1.31 14.77
C LYS A 91 25.97 2.61 15.11
N GLY A 92 25.28 3.57 15.72
CA GLY A 92 25.84 4.87 16.06
C GLY A 92 24.83 6.00 16.21
N MET A 93 23.62 5.87 15.65
CA MET A 93 22.56 6.88 15.85
C MET A 93 21.80 6.55 17.14
N GLY A 94 22.33 7.00 18.29
CA GLY A 94 21.62 7.00 19.57
C GLY A 94 21.68 5.72 20.40
N LYS A 95 22.86 5.10 20.60
CA LYS A 95 23.01 4.15 21.71
C LYS A 95 23.16 4.90 23.03
N ALA A 96 22.21 4.71 23.96
CA ALA A 96 22.53 4.87 25.37
C ALA A 96 23.58 3.81 25.75
N PRO A 97 24.67 4.17 26.46
CA PRO A 97 25.72 3.22 26.79
C PRO A 97 25.22 2.22 27.84
N GLY A 98 25.00 0.96 27.43
CA GLY A 98 24.70 -0.15 28.35
C GLY A 98 23.55 -1.10 27.95
N GLY A 99 22.83 -0.85 26.85
CA GLY A 99 21.70 -1.69 26.42
C GLY A 99 22.12 -3.04 25.79
N LYS A 100 21.53 -4.14 26.29
CA LYS A 100 21.67 -5.51 25.77
C LYS A 100 20.90 -5.59 24.45
N ASP A 101 21.50 -6.09 23.36
CA ASP A 101 20.93 -6.13 22.00
C ASP A 101 19.47 -6.69 22.00
N SER A 102 18.48 -5.81 22.09
CA SER A 102 17.06 -6.14 21.96
C SER A 102 16.58 -5.65 20.59
N TRP A 103 15.99 -6.57 19.83
CA TRP A 103 15.40 -6.28 18.53
C TRP A 103 14.21 -5.33 18.77
N GLY A 104 14.42 -4.02 18.57
CA GLY A 104 13.44 -2.99 18.90
C GLY A 104 14.03 -1.65 19.36
N GLU A 105 15.29 -1.61 19.80
CA GLU A 105 15.95 -0.35 20.18
C GLU A 105 16.34 0.52 18.96
N ASP A 106 16.58 -0.10 17.80
CA ASP A 106 16.96 0.60 16.56
C ASP A 106 15.73 1.03 15.71
N LEU A 107 14.51 0.72 16.17
CA LEU A 107 13.28 1.06 15.46
C LEU A 107 12.80 2.46 15.85
N ASN A 108 12.98 3.40 14.93
CA ASN A 108 12.63 4.80 15.17
C ASN A 108 11.27 5.14 14.59
N LYS A 109 10.38 5.69 15.42
CA LYS A 109 9.14 6.31 14.96
C LYS A 109 9.51 7.59 14.19
N VAL A 110 9.07 7.70 12.95
CA VAL A 110 9.30 8.89 12.11
C VAL A 110 8.16 9.87 12.28
N VAL A 111 6.93 9.47 11.94
CA VAL A 111 5.75 10.36 11.97
C VAL A 111 4.45 9.56 12.00
N ASP A 112 3.40 10.16 12.56
CA ASP A 112 2.01 9.70 12.41
C ASP A 112 1.32 10.52 11.30
N ILE A 113 0.54 9.85 10.46
CA ILE A 113 -0.14 10.42 9.30
C ILE A 113 -1.63 10.10 9.42
N ASP A 114 -2.48 11.12 9.42
CA ASP A 114 -3.94 10.94 9.45
C ASP A 114 -4.67 11.54 8.24
N SER A 115 -3.93 12.13 7.30
CA SER A 115 -4.47 12.74 6.08
C SER A 115 -3.64 12.43 4.84
N VAL A 116 -4.27 12.51 3.66
CA VAL A 116 -3.61 12.29 2.36
C VAL A 116 -2.53 13.33 2.10
N GLU A 117 -2.75 14.58 2.50
CA GLU A 117 -1.79 15.68 2.36
C GLU A 117 -0.52 15.43 3.17
N GLU A 118 -0.66 14.94 4.42
CA GLU A 118 0.48 14.58 5.27
C GLU A 118 1.25 13.40 4.70
N PHE A 119 0.55 12.42 4.10
CA PHE A 119 1.21 11.33 3.40
C PHE A 119 2.10 11.85 2.27
N TRP A 120 1.59 12.73 1.41
CA TRP A 120 2.37 13.28 0.30
C TRP A 120 3.50 14.21 0.77
N GLY A 121 3.25 14.99 1.83
CA GLY A 121 4.28 15.79 2.50
C GLY A 121 5.43 14.92 3.02
N LEU A 122 5.12 13.79 3.67
CA LEU A 122 6.14 12.83 4.11
C LEU A 122 6.84 12.15 2.94
N HIS A 123 6.09 11.57 2.01
CA HIS A 123 6.62 10.79 0.88
C HIS A 123 7.63 11.60 0.06
N SER A 124 7.37 12.89 -0.14
CA SER A 124 8.23 13.79 -0.91
C SER A 124 9.54 14.15 -0.18
N ASN A 125 9.63 13.92 1.13
CA ASN A 125 10.77 14.30 1.98
C ASN A 125 11.54 13.10 2.54
N ILE A 126 11.12 11.86 2.28
CA ILE A 126 11.84 10.65 2.69
C ILE A 126 12.74 10.12 1.58
N ILE A 127 13.78 9.38 1.98
CA ILE A 127 14.71 8.75 1.05
C ILE A 127 13.98 7.59 0.33
N PRO A 128 13.93 7.56 -1.01
CA PRO A 128 13.25 6.49 -1.73
C PRO A 128 13.95 5.12 -1.58
N PRO A 129 13.21 3.99 -1.65
CA PRO A 129 13.76 2.64 -1.48
C PRO A 129 14.99 2.32 -2.34
N SER A 130 15.06 2.83 -3.56
CA SER A 130 16.15 2.59 -4.51
C SER A 130 17.49 3.14 -4.01
N VAL A 131 17.49 4.21 -3.21
CA VAL A 131 18.72 4.83 -2.69
C VAL A 131 18.93 4.58 -1.19
N LEU A 132 18.07 3.77 -0.57
CA LEU A 132 18.24 3.38 0.83
C LEU A 132 19.58 2.67 1.09
N PRO A 133 20.19 2.89 2.27
CA PRO A 133 21.30 2.08 2.74
C PRO A 133 20.94 0.60 2.78
N GLN A 134 21.93 -0.25 2.56
CA GLN A 134 21.72 -1.69 2.70
C GLN A 134 21.29 -2.03 4.13
N LYS A 135 20.34 -2.97 4.25
CA LYS A 135 19.73 -3.43 5.52
C LYS A 135 18.72 -2.48 6.14
N ALA A 136 18.54 -1.26 5.61
CA ALA A 136 17.49 -0.35 6.07
C ALA A 136 16.09 -0.88 5.77
N ASN A 137 15.13 -0.53 6.62
CA ASN A 137 13.72 -0.87 6.43
C ASN A 137 12.80 0.33 6.70
N TYR A 138 11.73 0.41 5.91
CA TYR A 138 10.56 1.22 6.24
C TYR A 138 9.42 0.32 6.70
N TYR A 139 8.66 0.81 7.67
CA TYR A 139 7.46 0.15 8.17
C TYR A 139 6.34 1.17 8.22
N LEU A 140 5.23 0.93 7.54
CA LEU A 140 4.02 1.75 7.64
C LEU A 140 2.94 0.90 8.29
N PHE A 141 2.63 1.17 9.56
CA PHE A 141 1.71 0.37 10.38
C PHE A 141 0.59 1.23 10.92
N LYS A 142 -0.58 0.64 11.19
CA LYS A 142 -1.68 1.38 11.83
C LYS A 142 -1.23 1.91 13.19
N ARG A 143 -1.64 3.12 13.54
CA ARG A 143 -1.24 3.79 14.78
C ARG A 143 -1.58 2.92 15.98
N GLY A 144 -0.60 2.73 16.87
CA GLY A 144 -0.73 1.89 18.06
C GLY A 144 -0.28 0.44 17.86
N ILE A 145 -0.03 0.01 16.61
CA ILE A 145 0.55 -1.30 16.32
C ILE A 145 2.05 -1.12 16.05
N LYS A 146 2.90 -1.78 16.84
CA LYS A 146 4.33 -1.83 16.58
C LYS A 146 4.63 -2.83 15.47
N PRO A 147 5.60 -2.58 14.57
CA PRO A 147 6.04 -3.52 13.54
C PRO A 147 6.89 -4.66 14.12
N ALA A 148 6.37 -5.30 15.16
CA ALA A 148 6.98 -6.35 15.95
C ALA A 148 5.99 -7.52 16.04
N TRP A 149 6.50 -8.75 16.01
CA TRP A 149 5.65 -9.95 16.08
C TRP A 149 5.13 -10.17 17.51
N GLU A 150 5.78 -9.55 18.50
CA GLU A 150 5.38 -9.53 19.90
C GLU A 150 4.16 -8.63 20.17
N ASP A 151 3.86 -7.70 19.26
CA ASP A 151 2.67 -6.86 19.35
C ASP A 151 1.41 -7.72 19.26
N GLU A 152 0.42 -7.47 20.14
CA GLU A 152 -0.79 -8.27 20.24
C GLU A 152 -1.54 -8.37 18.92
N ALA A 153 -1.51 -7.30 18.10
CA ALA A 153 -2.18 -7.26 16.81
C ALA A 153 -1.46 -8.11 15.75
N ASN A 154 -0.17 -8.41 15.93
CA ASN A 154 0.63 -9.20 14.97
C ASN A 154 0.93 -10.62 15.48
N ALA A 155 0.83 -10.90 16.77
CA ALA A 155 1.28 -12.16 17.37
C ALA A 155 0.59 -13.42 16.79
N LYS A 156 -0.68 -13.30 16.40
CA LYS A 156 -1.47 -14.37 15.76
C LYS A 156 -1.52 -14.24 14.24
N GLY A 157 -0.71 -13.35 13.70
CA GLY A 157 -0.71 -12.88 12.33
C GLY A 157 0.29 -13.56 11.41
N GLY A 158 0.22 -13.17 10.14
CA GLY A 158 1.14 -13.61 9.11
C GLY A 158 1.48 -12.48 8.16
N LYS A 159 2.33 -12.78 7.19
CA LYS A 159 2.72 -11.81 6.17
C LYS A 159 2.69 -12.42 4.78
N TRP A 160 2.19 -11.64 3.82
CA TRP A 160 2.49 -11.83 2.41
C TRP A 160 3.80 -11.13 2.09
N SER A 161 4.67 -11.75 1.31
CA SER A 161 5.97 -11.18 0.96
C SER A 161 6.39 -11.53 -0.45
N ILE A 162 7.01 -10.57 -1.12
CA ILE A 162 7.70 -10.78 -2.39
C ILE A 162 9.17 -10.44 -2.25
N GLN A 163 10.04 -11.21 -2.91
CA GLN A 163 11.47 -10.94 -2.99
C GLN A 163 11.85 -10.60 -4.42
N LEU A 164 12.44 -9.43 -4.59
CA LEU A 164 12.74 -8.82 -5.88
C LEU A 164 14.26 -8.67 -6.04
N PRO A 165 14.90 -9.27 -7.06
CA PRO A 165 16.34 -9.11 -7.27
C PRO A 165 16.74 -7.65 -7.40
N ARG A 166 17.70 -7.19 -6.57
CA ARG A 166 18.01 -5.77 -6.42
C ARG A 166 18.38 -5.11 -7.74
N GLU A 167 19.23 -5.77 -8.51
CA GLU A 167 19.73 -5.26 -9.80
C GLU A 167 18.60 -5.04 -10.81
N LYS A 168 17.70 -6.02 -10.94
CA LYS A 168 16.61 -5.97 -11.92
C LYS A 168 15.48 -5.02 -11.51
N SER A 169 15.24 -4.90 -10.21
CA SER A 169 14.09 -4.18 -9.67
C SER A 169 14.41 -2.77 -9.20
N ARG A 170 15.69 -2.34 -9.22
CA ARG A 170 16.11 -1.01 -8.76
C ARG A 170 15.35 0.14 -9.42
N ALA A 171 15.04 0.03 -10.72
CA ALA A 171 14.35 1.09 -11.45
C ALA A 171 12.86 1.23 -11.08
N GLY A 172 12.21 0.15 -10.65
CA GLY A 172 10.77 0.14 -10.35
C GLY A 172 10.43 0.05 -8.86
N ILE A 173 11.42 -0.16 -7.98
CA ILE A 173 11.15 -0.44 -6.56
C ILE A 173 10.47 0.73 -5.84
N ASP A 174 10.78 1.96 -6.23
CA ASP A 174 10.19 3.17 -5.64
C ASP A 174 8.70 3.23 -5.94
N THR A 175 8.33 2.97 -7.19
CA THR A 175 6.93 2.89 -7.63
C THR A 175 6.18 1.76 -6.94
N LEU A 176 6.78 0.56 -6.87
CA LEU A 176 6.15 -0.59 -6.20
C LEU A 176 5.89 -0.32 -4.72
N TRP A 177 6.83 0.36 -4.06
CA TRP A 177 6.64 0.76 -2.66
C TRP A 177 5.57 1.83 -2.51
N LEU A 178 5.58 2.86 -3.34
CA LEU A 178 4.56 3.89 -3.36
C LEU A 178 3.16 3.28 -3.53
N PHE A 179 2.96 2.40 -4.51
CA PHE A 179 1.68 1.72 -4.72
C PHE A 179 1.27 0.85 -3.54
N THR A 180 2.23 0.20 -2.88
CA THR A 180 1.97 -0.57 -1.65
C THR A 180 1.50 0.35 -0.52
N MET A 181 2.15 1.50 -0.32
CA MET A 181 1.74 2.48 0.69
C MET A 181 0.38 3.10 0.37
N LEU A 182 0.15 3.51 -0.88
CA LEU A 182 -1.14 4.06 -1.34
C LEU A 182 -2.27 3.05 -1.13
N SER A 183 -2.04 1.78 -1.44
CA SER A 183 -3.04 0.74 -1.24
C SER A 183 -3.32 0.51 0.25
N ALA A 184 -2.32 0.67 1.11
CA ALA A 184 -2.48 0.57 2.56
C ALA A 184 -3.33 1.72 3.11
N ILE A 185 -2.93 2.98 2.87
CA ILE A 185 -3.64 4.15 3.40
C ILE A 185 -5.02 4.37 2.76
N GLY A 186 -5.20 3.89 1.52
CA GLY A 186 -6.47 3.92 0.81
C GLY A 186 -7.40 2.76 1.16
N GLU A 187 -7.00 1.86 2.07
CA GLU A 187 -7.76 0.67 2.48
C GLU A 187 -8.17 -0.26 1.30
N THR A 188 -7.31 -0.35 0.28
CA THR A 188 -7.56 -1.20 -0.91
C THR A 188 -6.76 -2.50 -0.93
N LEU A 189 -5.89 -2.74 0.07
CA LEU A 189 -5.15 -3.99 0.21
C LEU A 189 -6.05 -5.23 0.38
N GLU A 190 -7.26 -5.02 0.91
CA GLU A 190 -8.23 -6.07 1.17
C GLU A 190 -9.49 -5.89 0.30
N PRO A 191 -9.63 -6.63 -0.83
CA PRO A 191 -10.74 -6.46 -1.76
C PRO A 191 -12.11 -6.88 -1.20
N ALA A 192 -12.12 -7.82 -0.25
CA ALA A 192 -13.34 -8.41 0.26
C ALA A 192 -13.92 -7.56 1.39
N SER A 193 -15.08 -6.94 1.13
CA SER A 193 -15.78 -6.13 2.13
C SER A 193 -16.54 -7.02 3.12
N GLY A 194 -16.03 -7.19 4.33
CA GLY A 194 -16.76 -7.82 5.42
C GLY A 194 -15.89 -8.42 6.52
N GLY A 195 -16.27 -8.18 7.79
CA GLY A 195 -15.55 -8.67 8.97
C GLY A 195 -14.56 -7.66 9.53
N GLU A 196 -13.68 -8.12 10.43
CA GLU A 196 -12.61 -7.30 11.01
C GLU A 196 -11.49 -7.04 10.00
N GLU A 197 -10.84 -5.88 10.06
CA GLU A 197 -9.70 -5.55 9.19
C GLU A 197 -8.52 -6.49 9.48
N LEU A 198 -7.98 -7.10 8.43
CA LEU A 198 -6.86 -8.02 8.58
C LEU A 198 -5.52 -7.30 8.51
N ILE A 199 -5.43 -6.22 7.74
CA ILE A 199 -4.17 -5.52 7.49
C ILE A 199 -3.72 -4.78 8.75
N THR A 200 -2.47 -5.04 9.17
CA THR A 200 -1.83 -4.32 10.28
C THR A 200 -0.74 -3.35 9.82
N GLY A 201 -0.06 -3.67 8.72
CA GLY A 201 1.05 -2.87 8.23
C GLY A 201 1.67 -3.36 6.93
N VAL A 202 2.52 -2.53 6.34
CA VAL A 202 3.34 -2.85 5.18
C VAL A 202 4.80 -2.52 5.43
N ILE A 203 5.71 -3.28 4.81
CA ILE A 203 7.15 -3.18 5.04
C ILE A 203 7.90 -3.15 3.72
N MET A 204 8.88 -2.25 3.63
CA MET A 204 9.92 -2.27 2.62
C MET A 204 11.27 -2.59 3.27
N SER A 205 11.96 -3.59 2.74
CA SER A 205 13.25 -4.06 3.22
C SER A 205 14.30 -3.99 2.12
N ALA A 206 15.27 -3.09 2.25
CA ALA A 206 16.44 -3.05 1.38
C ALA A 206 17.49 -4.07 1.87
N ARG A 207 17.80 -5.10 1.08
CA ARG A 207 18.86 -6.08 1.37
C ARG A 207 19.97 -5.97 0.33
N PRO A 208 21.18 -6.50 0.60
CA PRO A 208 22.29 -6.38 -0.35
C PRO A 208 21.97 -6.90 -1.77
N ASN A 209 21.27 -8.03 -1.88
CA ASN A 209 21.00 -8.72 -3.15
C ASN A 209 19.54 -8.64 -3.62
N LEU A 210 18.63 -8.17 -2.76
CA LEU A 210 17.20 -8.13 -3.07
C LEU A 210 16.50 -6.99 -2.33
N TYR A 211 15.35 -6.57 -2.85
CA TYR A 211 14.34 -5.87 -2.08
C TYR A 211 13.28 -6.86 -1.62
N ARG A 212 12.64 -6.58 -0.49
CA ARG A 212 11.47 -7.33 -0.04
C ARG A 212 10.37 -6.35 0.33
N ILE A 213 9.19 -6.57 -0.24
CA ILE A 213 7.95 -5.89 0.16
C ILE A 213 7.09 -6.91 0.87
N SER A 214 6.54 -6.52 2.02
CA SER A 214 5.65 -7.38 2.81
C SER A 214 4.38 -6.65 3.22
N ILE A 215 3.27 -7.37 3.24
CA ILE A 215 2.00 -6.95 3.86
C ILE A 215 1.79 -7.83 5.09
N TRP A 216 1.55 -7.23 6.24
CA TRP A 216 1.27 -7.92 7.50
C TRP A 216 -0.23 -7.96 7.78
N THR A 217 -0.64 -9.09 8.34
CA THR A 217 -2.02 -9.41 8.65
C THR A 217 -2.13 -9.85 10.10
N SER A 218 -3.24 -9.51 10.77
CA SER A 218 -3.49 -9.84 12.18
C SER A 218 -3.81 -11.32 12.42
N LYS A 219 -4.08 -12.07 11.35
CA LYS A 219 -4.42 -13.50 11.38
C LYS A 219 -3.54 -14.32 10.44
N ALA A 220 -3.17 -15.53 10.87
CA ALA A 220 -2.21 -16.40 10.20
C ALA A 220 -2.74 -17.79 9.84
N GLU A 221 -4.04 -17.94 9.61
CA GLU A 221 -4.61 -19.23 9.26
C GLU A 221 -4.04 -19.72 7.93
N ASP A 222 -3.64 -20.99 7.84
CA ASP A 222 -3.11 -21.59 6.62
C ASP A 222 -4.19 -21.45 5.53
N PRO A 223 -3.95 -20.60 4.50
CA PRO A 223 -4.94 -20.40 3.46
C PRO A 223 -5.31 -21.70 2.76
N GLU A 224 -4.38 -22.67 2.66
CA GLU A 224 -4.59 -23.95 1.97
C GLU A 224 -5.50 -24.89 2.75
N GLU A 225 -5.30 -25.03 4.06
CA GLU A 225 -6.12 -25.88 4.93
C GLU A 225 -7.53 -25.29 5.13
N THR A 226 -7.66 -23.96 5.03
CA THR A 226 -8.89 -23.23 5.37
C THR A 226 -9.70 -22.76 4.15
N ALA A 227 -9.13 -22.74 2.93
CA ALA A 227 -9.92 -22.47 1.71
C ALA A 227 -11.06 -23.48 1.51
N VAL A 228 -10.93 -24.67 2.11
CA VAL A 228 -11.97 -25.71 2.15
C VAL A 228 -13.00 -25.46 3.27
N ALA A 229 -12.69 -24.62 4.27
CA ALA A 229 -13.43 -24.57 5.55
C ALA A 229 -13.85 -23.16 6.08
N GLY A 230 -13.44 -22.02 5.50
CA GLY A 230 -13.81 -20.71 6.08
C GLY A 230 -13.59 -19.45 5.24
N SER A 231 -14.26 -18.35 5.66
CA SER A 231 -14.21 -17.04 5.00
C SER A 231 -12.86 -16.33 5.11
N ILE A 232 -12.12 -16.56 6.19
CA ILE A 232 -10.86 -15.88 6.50
C ILE A 232 -9.69 -16.35 5.63
N GLY A 233 -9.55 -17.67 5.40
CA GLY A 233 -8.52 -18.21 4.51
C GLY A 233 -8.67 -17.71 3.07
N ASN A 234 -9.91 -17.63 2.58
CA ASN A 234 -10.22 -17.04 1.29
C ASN A 234 -9.85 -15.55 1.23
N ARG A 235 -10.19 -14.76 2.26
CA ARG A 235 -9.79 -13.33 2.34
C ARG A 235 -8.27 -13.16 2.31
N LEU A 236 -7.53 -13.95 3.08
CA LEU A 236 -6.06 -13.93 3.08
C LEU A 236 -5.50 -14.25 1.69
N LEU A 237 -6.07 -15.23 0.99
CA LEU A 237 -5.65 -15.57 -0.36
C LEU A 237 -5.96 -14.45 -1.36
N GLU A 238 -7.14 -13.83 -1.28
CA GLU A 238 -7.50 -12.70 -2.14
C GLU A 238 -6.58 -11.50 -1.91
N ILE A 239 -6.16 -11.22 -0.67
CA ILE A 239 -5.12 -10.22 -0.37
C ILE A 239 -3.81 -10.56 -1.11
N GLY A 240 -3.36 -11.82 -1.05
CA GLY A 240 -2.15 -12.26 -1.76
C GLY A 240 -2.25 -12.11 -3.28
N LYS A 241 -3.38 -12.49 -3.88
CA LYS A 241 -3.66 -12.33 -5.31
C LYS A 241 -3.71 -10.86 -5.72
N HIS A 242 -4.43 -10.04 -4.95
CA HIS A 242 -4.55 -8.61 -5.19
C HIS A 242 -3.19 -7.93 -5.10
N PHE A 243 -2.40 -8.30 -4.10
CA PHE A 243 -1.03 -7.79 -3.95
C PHE A 243 -0.16 -8.11 -5.17
N LYS A 244 -0.17 -9.36 -5.65
CA LYS A 244 0.61 -9.75 -6.83
C LYS A 244 0.16 -9.01 -8.10
N THR A 245 -1.15 -8.95 -8.32
CA THR A 245 -1.71 -8.56 -9.63
C THR A 245 -2.00 -7.07 -9.72
N GLN A 246 -2.78 -6.52 -8.79
CA GLN A 246 -3.27 -5.15 -8.87
C GLN A 246 -2.25 -4.14 -8.34
N ILE A 247 -1.55 -4.49 -7.25
CA ILE A 247 -0.61 -3.56 -6.60
C ILE A 247 0.75 -3.61 -7.28
N LEU A 248 1.30 -4.80 -7.46
CA LEU A 248 2.63 -4.98 -8.04
C LEU A 248 2.62 -5.09 -9.57
N GLY A 249 1.45 -5.25 -10.19
CA GLY A 249 1.29 -5.29 -11.65
C GLY A 249 1.82 -6.55 -12.33
N TYR A 250 2.07 -7.64 -11.58
CA TYR A 250 2.57 -8.89 -12.14
C TYR A 250 1.44 -9.81 -12.57
N ASP A 251 1.64 -10.57 -13.64
CA ASP A 251 0.70 -11.64 -13.98
C ASP A 251 0.68 -12.71 -12.87
N ILE A 252 -0.48 -13.31 -12.64
CA ILE A 252 -0.68 -14.30 -11.57
C ILE A 252 0.27 -15.52 -11.69
N ASN A 253 0.72 -15.84 -12.91
CA ASN A 253 1.66 -16.93 -13.19
C ASN A 253 3.08 -16.44 -13.47
N GLN A 254 3.32 -15.14 -13.46
CA GLN A 254 4.65 -14.59 -13.66
C GLN A 254 5.57 -15.01 -12.52
N LYS A 255 6.69 -15.64 -12.88
CA LYS A 255 7.79 -15.91 -11.94
C LYS A 255 8.70 -14.68 -11.91
N ILE A 256 8.79 -14.02 -10.77
CA ILE A 256 9.41 -12.70 -10.64
C ILE A 256 10.90 -12.84 -10.30
N GLY A 257 11.60 -13.80 -10.90
CA GLY A 257 12.97 -14.14 -10.53
C GLY A 257 13.45 -15.48 -11.07
N GLY A 258 14.78 -15.61 -11.14
CA GLY A 258 15.46 -16.85 -11.51
C GLY A 258 15.54 -17.80 -10.31
N ASN A 259 16.71 -17.90 -9.68
CA ASN A 259 16.99 -18.89 -8.63
C ASN A 259 16.50 -18.49 -7.21
N LEU A 260 15.81 -17.36 -7.05
CA LEU A 260 15.21 -16.97 -5.77
C LEU A 260 13.73 -17.37 -5.75
N SER A 261 13.19 -17.68 -4.58
CA SER A 261 11.73 -17.73 -4.45
C SER A 261 11.19 -16.34 -4.69
N SER A 262 10.59 -16.16 -5.85
CA SER A 262 10.21 -14.89 -6.42
C SER A 262 8.73 -14.84 -6.73
N ASP A 263 7.96 -15.52 -5.90
CA ASP A 263 6.53 -15.46 -5.91
C ASP A 263 6.05 -14.74 -4.65
N VAL A 264 4.78 -14.33 -4.64
CA VAL A 264 4.14 -13.80 -3.44
C VAL A 264 3.83 -14.97 -2.51
N GLU A 265 4.47 -14.97 -1.35
CA GLU A 265 4.43 -16.06 -0.37
C GLU A 265 3.78 -15.60 0.93
N PHE A 266 2.88 -16.42 1.48
CA PHE A 266 2.37 -16.25 2.82
C PHE A 266 3.23 -17.00 3.83
N GLN A 267 3.49 -16.36 4.97
CA GLN A 267 4.15 -16.98 6.10
C GLN A 267 3.54 -16.49 7.42
N SER A 268 3.11 -17.43 8.29
CA SER A 268 2.72 -17.13 9.67
C SER A 268 3.91 -16.63 10.49
N HIS A 269 3.69 -15.64 11.37
CA HIS A 269 4.74 -15.16 12.28
C HIS A 269 5.24 -16.27 13.22
N LYS A 270 4.33 -17.14 13.71
CA LYS A 270 4.66 -18.28 14.58
C LYS A 270 5.54 -19.33 13.91
N GLU A 271 5.39 -19.53 12.60
CA GLU A 271 6.24 -20.43 11.82
C GLU A 271 7.55 -19.77 11.40
N SER A 272 7.55 -18.45 11.20
CA SER A 272 8.76 -17.68 10.89
C SER A 272 9.80 -17.76 12.02
N GLU A 273 9.34 -17.82 13.27
CA GLU A 273 10.17 -17.98 14.47
C GLU A 273 10.88 -19.36 14.50
N LYS A 274 10.16 -20.42 14.10
CA LYS A 274 10.69 -21.78 14.03
C LYS A 274 11.54 -21.94 12.77
N LYS A 275 12.87 -21.74 12.90
CA LYS A 275 13.85 -21.84 11.80
C LYS A 275 13.84 -23.16 10.99
N LYS A 276 13.11 -24.22 11.39
CA LYS A 276 12.98 -25.50 10.68
C LYS A 276 11.52 -25.75 10.24
N GLY A 277 11.33 -26.14 8.97
CA GLY A 277 10.04 -26.62 8.45
C GLY A 277 9.09 -25.53 7.94
N LYS A 278 9.59 -24.47 7.30
CA LYS A 278 8.77 -23.37 6.77
C LYS A 278 7.83 -23.90 5.69
N LYS A 279 6.52 -23.89 5.95
CA LYS A 279 5.50 -23.97 4.91
C LYS A 279 5.29 -22.58 4.33
N PHE A 280 5.09 -22.51 3.02
CA PHE A 280 4.78 -21.27 2.32
C PHE A 280 3.57 -21.54 1.44
N VAL A 281 2.59 -20.63 1.49
CA VAL A 281 1.53 -20.62 0.48
C VAL A 281 1.95 -19.66 -0.62
N VAL A 282 1.99 -20.16 -1.85
CA VAL A 282 2.42 -19.43 -3.04
C VAL A 282 1.22 -19.05 -3.90
N VAL A 283 1.12 -17.78 -4.28
CA VAL A 283 0.05 -17.28 -5.16
C VAL A 283 0.34 -17.65 -6.62
N SER A 284 -0.28 -18.71 -7.13
CA SER A 284 -0.18 -19.14 -8.54
C SER A 284 -1.47 -19.80 -9.07
N CYS A 285 -1.67 -19.90 -10.38
CA CYS A 285 -2.90 -20.50 -10.95
C CYS A 285 -3.05 -22.01 -10.69
N SER A 286 -1.99 -22.73 -10.28
CA SER A 286 -2.08 -24.16 -9.94
C SER A 286 -3.08 -24.44 -8.81
N TRP A 287 -3.47 -23.41 -8.06
CA TRP A 287 -4.47 -23.43 -7.00
C TRP A 287 -5.93 -23.63 -7.47
N MET A 288 -6.27 -23.37 -8.75
CA MET A 288 -7.65 -23.58 -9.24
C MET A 288 -8.00 -25.06 -9.47
N LYS A 289 -7.02 -25.97 -9.44
CA LYS A 289 -7.28 -27.41 -9.56
C LYS A 289 -7.39 -28.01 -8.16
N GLY A 290 -8.53 -27.78 -7.53
CA GLY A 290 -9.00 -28.66 -6.45
C GLY A 290 -8.93 -30.11 -6.95
N SER A 291 -8.38 -30.99 -6.12
CA SER A 291 -8.28 -32.42 -6.37
C SER A 291 -9.67 -33.03 -6.50
N SER A 292 -10.24 -33.02 -7.71
CA SER A 292 -11.39 -33.85 -8.07
C SER A 292 -10.87 -35.20 -8.55
N THR A 293 -10.59 -36.11 -7.61
CA THR A 293 -10.68 -37.55 -7.93
C THR A 293 -12.15 -37.91 -8.05
N VAL A 294 -12.71 -37.72 -9.23
CA VAL A 294 -13.94 -38.40 -9.65
C VAL A 294 -13.60 -39.19 -10.89
N GLY A 295 -13.53 -40.51 -10.73
CA GLY A 295 -13.45 -41.44 -11.85
C GLY A 295 -14.72 -41.33 -12.69
N GLY A 296 -14.56 -41.35 -14.01
CA GLY A 296 -15.69 -41.41 -14.94
C GLY A 296 -15.53 -40.45 -16.10
N SER A 297 -15.29 -41.04 -17.28
CA SER A 297 -15.34 -40.44 -18.61
C SER A 297 -16.36 -39.29 -18.78
N GLY A 298 -15.91 -38.13 -19.26
CA GLY A 298 -16.81 -37.10 -19.79
C GLY A 298 -16.20 -35.70 -19.86
N GLN A 299 -15.84 -35.29 -21.08
CA GLN A 299 -15.67 -33.91 -21.58
C GLN A 299 -14.83 -32.92 -20.74
N PHE A 300 -13.65 -32.59 -21.26
CA PHE A 300 -12.83 -31.46 -20.82
C PHE A 300 -13.56 -30.13 -21.07
N LEU A 301 -14.17 -29.57 -20.03
CA LEU A 301 -14.38 -28.13 -19.93
C LEU A 301 -13.08 -27.53 -19.41
N THR A 302 -12.41 -26.74 -20.24
CA THR A 302 -11.30 -25.89 -19.82
C THR A 302 -11.84 -24.81 -18.87
N PRO A 303 -11.33 -24.67 -17.64
CA PRO A 303 -11.58 -23.45 -16.88
C PRO A 303 -10.82 -22.33 -17.59
N ARG A 304 -11.55 -21.34 -18.10
CA ARG A 304 -10.94 -20.07 -18.55
C ARG A 304 -10.46 -19.32 -17.31
N CYS A 305 -9.19 -18.92 -17.34
CA CYS A 305 -8.64 -17.88 -16.46
C CYS A 305 -9.36 -16.55 -16.71
#